data_AF-A0A554IFK4-F1
#
_entry.id   AF-A0A554IFK4-F1
#
_cell.length_a   1.000
_cell.length_b   1.000
_cell.length_c   1.000
_cell.angle_alpha   90.00
_cell.angle_beta   90.00
_cell.angle_gamma   90.00
#
_symmetry.space_group_name_H-M   'P 1'
#
loop_
_entity.id
_entity.type
_entity.pdbx_description
1 polymer ?
#
loop_
_entity_poly.entity_id
_entity_poly.type
_entity_poly.pdbx_seq_one_letter_code
_entity_poly.pdbx_strand_id
1 'polypeptide(L)'
;MEKIWKYLPRILSTLLLVGTIFAWTTVYSDFQKFYGFEGTVFKVTDCVIPNPVTTPCFYGAFAFLGAFIWSLYLNKMSEEQKRKQEHFMAWFLSGATVFAWSNFLPDLIAFYSSAGLPVRGCSGQLITSPFTTPCFVGSVIFLISLIVGLLIYLRNKETTLS
;
A
#
# COMPACT_ATOMS: atom_id res chain seq x y z
N MET A 1 -6.17 -15.32 -25.63
CA MET A 1 -6.39 -14.81 -24.26
C MET A 1 -5.68 -15.62 -23.17
N GLU A 2 -5.56 -16.96 -23.28
CA GLU A 2 -4.88 -17.81 -22.27
C GLU A 2 -3.47 -17.37 -21.86
N LYS A 3 -2.66 -16.84 -22.78
CA LYS A 3 -1.29 -16.40 -22.48
C LYS A 3 -1.23 -15.31 -21.42
N ILE A 4 -2.15 -14.33 -21.43
CA ILE A 4 -2.15 -13.18 -20.50
C ILE A 4 -2.34 -13.67 -19.07
N TRP A 5 -3.21 -14.65 -18.87
CA TRP A 5 -3.57 -15.10 -17.55
C TRP A 5 -2.46 -15.87 -16.81
N LYS A 6 -1.54 -16.50 -17.55
CA LYS A 6 -0.34 -17.13 -16.98
C LYS A 6 0.60 -16.11 -16.31
N TYR A 7 0.54 -14.85 -16.74
CA TYR A 7 1.41 -13.78 -16.23
C TYR A 7 0.81 -12.99 -15.06
N LEU A 8 -0.50 -13.07 -14.81
CA LEU A 8 -1.17 -12.31 -13.75
C LEU A 8 -0.53 -12.47 -12.35
N PRO A 9 -0.19 -13.68 -11.87
CA PRO A 9 0.47 -13.82 -10.57
C PRO A 9 1.84 -13.13 -10.52
N ARG A 10 2.58 -13.14 -11.64
CA ARG A 10 3.87 -12.44 -11.75
C ARG A 10 3.68 -10.94 -11.76
N ILE A 11 2.67 -10.44 -12.49
CA ILE A 11 2.29 -9.02 -12.50
C ILE A 11 1.94 -8.57 -11.07
N LEU A 12 1.16 -9.35 -10.33
CA LEU A 12 0.84 -9.06 -8.93
C LEU A 12 2.09 -8.98 -8.06
N SER A 13 3.00 -9.97 -8.15
CA SER A 13 4.26 -9.93 -7.39
C SER A 13 5.12 -8.72 -7.74
N THR A 14 5.19 -8.34 -9.02
CA THR A 14 5.93 -7.15 -9.46
C THR A 14 5.31 -5.86 -8.94
N LEU A 15 3.98 -5.72 -8.99
CA LEU A 15 3.27 -4.56 -8.45
C LEU A 15 3.52 -4.41 -6.94
N LEU A 16 3.41 -5.51 -6.20
CA LEU A 16 3.64 -5.53 -4.75
C LEU A 16 5.11 -5.24 -4.40
N LEU A 17 6.07 -5.71 -5.21
CA LEU A 17 7.48 -5.35 -5.06
C LEU A 17 7.71 -3.86 -5.27
N VAL A 18 7.16 -3.28 -6.35
CA VAL A 18 7.25 -1.85 -6.62
C VAL A 18 6.63 -1.04 -5.48
N GLY A 19 5.44 -1.44 -5.00
CA GLY A 19 4.79 -0.84 -3.84
C GLY A 19 5.63 -0.94 -2.56
N THR A 20 6.29 -2.07 -2.33
CA THR A 20 7.19 -2.27 -1.19
C THR A 20 8.38 -1.31 -1.26
N ILE A 21 9.08 -1.25 -2.39
CA ILE A 21 10.23 -0.34 -2.58
C ILE A 21 9.79 1.11 -2.39
N PHE A 22 8.67 1.50 -3.01
CA PHE A 22 8.13 2.85 -2.90
C PHE A 22 7.76 3.23 -1.45
N ALA A 23 7.05 2.35 -0.74
CA ALA A 23 6.62 2.63 0.62
C ALA A 23 7.80 2.71 1.59
N TRP A 24 8.78 1.80 1.47
CA TRP A 24 9.96 1.81 2.33
C TRP A 24 10.91 2.97 2.05
N THR A 25 11.04 3.41 0.79
CA THR A 25 11.79 4.64 0.47
C THR A 25 11.12 5.90 1.01
N THR A 26 9.78 5.93 1.01
CA THR A 26 9.01 7.01 1.66
C THR A 26 9.23 7.02 3.17
N VAL A 27 9.07 5.87 3.84
CA VAL A 27 9.31 5.73 5.29
C VAL A 27 10.73 6.14 5.65
N TYR A 28 11.72 5.76 4.83
CA TYR A 28 13.11 6.16 5.03
C TYR A 28 13.28 7.69 4.92
N SER A 29 12.67 8.34 3.93
CA SER A 29 12.72 9.81 3.79
C SER A 29 12.09 10.51 5.00
N ASP A 30 10.94 10.01 5.48
CA ASP A 30 10.26 10.55 6.66
C ASP A 30 11.10 10.32 7.93
N PHE A 31 11.76 9.16 8.04
CA PHE A 31 12.69 8.87 9.12
C PHE A 31 13.91 9.78 9.13
N GLN A 32 14.54 10.02 7.98
CA GLN A 32 15.67 10.94 7.87
C GLN A 32 15.29 12.36 8.29
N LYS A 33 14.10 12.83 7.89
CA LYS A 33 13.57 14.13 8.31
C LYS A 33 13.39 14.16 9.82
N PHE A 34 12.65 13.21 10.38
CA PHE A 34 12.41 13.15 11.82
C PHE A 34 13.71 13.11 12.63
N TYR A 35 14.66 12.25 12.25
CA TYR A 35 15.96 12.14 12.92
C TYR A 35 16.79 13.42 12.81
N GLY A 36 16.72 14.12 11.68
CA GLY A 36 17.40 15.41 11.48
C GLY A 36 16.87 16.55 12.35
N PHE A 37 15.59 16.51 12.74
CA PHE A 37 14.97 17.55 13.60
C PHE A 37 15.00 17.20 15.09
N GLU A 38 14.71 15.95 15.46
CA GLU A 38 14.53 15.53 16.86
C GLU A 38 15.77 14.82 17.46
N GLY A 39 16.73 14.41 16.63
CA GLY A 39 18.01 13.81 17.05
C GLY A 39 17.93 12.47 17.79
N THR A 40 16.72 11.93 17.99
CA THR A 40 16.47 10.70 18.75
C THR A 40 15.40 9.85 18.07
N VAL A 41 15.50 8.52 18.19
CA VAL A 41 14.58 7.57 17.54
C VAL A 41 13.35 7.26 18.42
N PHE A 42 13.50 7.37 19.74
CA PHE A 42 12.52 6.91 20.74
C PHE A 42 11.61 8.02 21.26
N LYS A 43 11.69 9.24 20.72
CA LYS A 43 10.77 10.31 21.09
C LYS A 43 9.44 10.10 20.37
N VAL A 44 8.38 9.86 21.13
CA VAL A 44 7.02 9.57 20.60
C VAL A 44 6.01 10.66 20.99
N THR A 45 6.32 11.48 22.00
CA THR A 45 5.46 12.57 22.50
C THR A 45 6.12 13.95 22.30
N ASP A 46 5.30 15.00 22.19
CA ASP A 46 5.73 16.41 22.03
C ASP A 46 6.75 16.65 20.90
N CYS A 47 6.44 16.10 19.71
CA CYS A 47 7.27 16.27 18.51
C CYS A 47 6.64 17.29 17.55
N VAL A 48 7.46 18.15 16.95
CA VAL A 48 7.01 19.09 15.90
C VAL A 48 6.69 18.35 14.60
N ILE A 49 7.38 17.22 14.38
CA ILE A 49 7.20 16.29 13.28
C ILE A 49 6.76 14.95 13.86
N PRO A 50 5.67 14.33 13.38
CA PRO A 50 5.19 13.06 13.92
C PRO A 50 6.24 11.96 13.74
N ASN A 51 6.37 11.08 14.73
CA ASN A 51 7.28 9.95 14.66
C ASN A 51 6.83 9.01 13.51
N PRO A 52 7.71 8.66 12.55
CA PRO A 52 7.37 7.83 11.39
C PRO A 52 6.66 6.52 11.75
N VAL A 53 6.99 5.92 12.90
CA VAL A 53 6.41 4.65 13.39
C VAL A 53 4.91 4.79 13.71
N THR A 54 4.46 6.00 14.02
CA THR A 54 3.04 6.30 14.29
C THR A 54 2.27 6.73 13.04
N THR A 55 2.95 6.89 11.90
CA THR A 55 2.32 7.37 10.66
C THR A 55 1.63 6.24 9.91
N PRO A 56 0.52 6.51 9.20
CA PRO A 56 -0.14 5.53 8.33
C PRO A 56 0.79 4.93 7.26
N CYS A 57 1.76 5.70 6.76
CA CYS A 57 2.74 5.27 5.76
C CYS A 57 3.57 4.06 6.23
N PHE A 58 3.95 4.04 7.52
CA PHE A 58 4.72 2.94 8.10
C PHE A 58 3.92 1.62 8.07
N TYR A 59 2.67 1.65 8.52
CA TYR A 59 1.79 0.47 8.47
C TYR A 59 1.49 0.03 7.03
N GLY A 60 1.34 0.99 6.11
CA GLY A 60 1.22 0.70 4.67
C GLY A 60 2.44 -0.01 4.09
N ALA A 61 3.66 0.36 4.49
CA ALA A 61 4.89 -0.29 4.05
C ALA A 61 4.98 -1.75 4.49
N PHE A 62 4.56 -2.05 5.73
CA PHE A 62 4.46 -3.43 6.20
C PHE A 62 3.35 -4.20 5.48
N ALA A 63 2.23 -3.56 5.16
CA ALA A 63 1.17 -4.20 4.40
C ALA A 63 1.64 -4.58 2.98
N PHE A 64 2.40 -3.72 2.28
CA PHE A 64 3.00 -4.05 0.99
C PHE A 64 4.00 -5.20 1.09
N LEU A 65 4.89 -5.15 2.08
CA LEU A 65 5.88 -6.20 2.29
C LEU A 65 5.22 -7.55 2.60
N GLY A 66 4.22 -7.56 3.48
CA GLY A 66 3.46 -8.75 3.84
C GLY A 66 2.74 -9.34 2.62
N ALA A 67 2.05 -8.51 1.83
CA ALA A 67 1.40 -8.95 0.60
C ALA A 67 2.42 -9.49 -0.43
N PHE A 68 3.57 -8.83 -0.59
CA PHE A 68 4.62 -9.29 -1.50
C PHE A 68 5.16 -10.66 -1.10
N ILE A 69 5.53 -10.84 0.17
CA ILE A 69 6.02 -12.11 0.70
C ILE A 69 4.95 -13.21 0.52
N TRP A 70 3.70 -12.91 0.86
CA TRP A 70 2.60 -13.85 0.70
C TRP A 70 2.35 -14.20 -0.78
N SER A 71 2.48 -13.25 -1.69
CA SER A 71 2.41 -13.47 -3.14
C SER A 71 3.49 -14.45 -3.62
N LEU A 72 4.71 -14.37 -3.07
CA LEU A 72 5.77 -15.33 -3.37
C LEU A 72 5.47 -16.72 -2.81
N TYR A 73 4.89 -16.81 -1.60
CA TYR A 73 4.49 -18.08 -1.00
C TYR A 73 3.38 -18.79 -1.79
N LEU A 74 2.39 -18.04 -2.29
CA LEU A 74 1.31 -18.57 -3.14
C LEU A 74 1.86 -19.30 -4.39
N ASN A 75 2.97 -18.85 -4.95
CA ASN A 75 3.60 -19.50 -6.10
C ASN A 75 4.23 -20.87 -5.79
N LYS A 76 4.43 -21.21 -4.50
CA LYS A 76 5.02 -22.48 -4.06
C LYS A 76 3.99 -23.48 -3.54
N MET A 77 2.73 -23.08 -3.38
CA MET A 77 1.67 -23.91 -2.81
C MET A 77 1.02 -24.82 -3.84
N SER A 78 0.41 -25.92 -3.37
CA SER A 78 -0.45 -26.76 -4.21
C SER A 78 -1.70 -25.99 -4.65
N GLU A 79 -2.30 -26.37 -5.78
CA GLU A 79 -3.46 -25.66 -6.35
C GLU A 79 -4.66 -25.61 -5.39
N GLU A 80 -4.85 -26.63 -4.53
CA GLU A 80 -5.92 -26.62 -3.52
C GLU A 80 -5.66 -25.60 -2.40
N GLN A 81 -4.44 -25.56 -1.87
CA GLN A 81 -4.06 -24.60 -0.83
C GLN A 81 -4.06 -23.16 -1.36
N LYS A 82 -3.55 -22.99 -2.59
CA LYS A 82 -3.48 -21.72 -3.29
C LYS A 82 -4.85 -21.06 -3.42
N ARG A 83 -5.90 -21.82 -3.76
CA ARG A 83 -7.28 -21.31 -3.84
C ARG A 83 -7.79 -20.73 -2.52
N LYS A 84 -7.56 -21.42 -1.40
CA LYS A 84 -7.95 -20.93 -0.07
C LYS A 84 -7.20 -19.64 0.25
N GLN A 85 -5.90 -19.61 -0.04
CA GLN A 85 -5.02 -18.48 0.24
C GLN A 85 -5.26 -17.26 -0.68
N GLU A 86 -5.71 -17.47 -1.93
CA GLU A 86 -6.10 -16.39 -2.85
C GLU A 86 -7.30 -15.60 -2.32
N HIS A 87 -8.27 -16.27 -1.68
CA HIS A 87 -9.38 -15.59 -1.03
C HIS A 87 -8.90 -14.68 0.12
N PHE A 88 -8.00 -15.18 0.97
CA PHE A 88 -7.41 -14.40 2.06
C PHE A 88 -6.57 -13.23 1.54
N MET A 89 -5.80 -13.46 0.46
CA MET A 89 -5.04 -12.40 -0.21
C MET A 89 -5.97 -11.30 -0.74
N ALA A 90 -7.09 -11.66 -1.39
CA ALA A 90 -8.05 -10.67 -1.89
C ALA A 90 -8.68 -9.85 -0.74
N TRP A 91 -9.03 -10.50 0.37
CA TRP A 91 -9.49 -9.81 1.58
C TRP A 91 -8.44 -8.89 2.18
N PHE A 92 -7.21 -9.35 2.29
CA PHE A 92 -6.08 -8.55 2.79
C PHE A 92 -5.87 -7.30 1.93
N LEU A 93 -5.80 -7.46 0.60
CA LEU A 93 -5.65 -6.35 -0.34
C LEU A 93 -6.84 -5.38 -0.30
N SER A 94 -8.05 -5.89 -0.06
CA SER A 94 -9.24 -5.05 0.13
C SER A 94 -9.11 -4.20 1.38
N GLY A 95 -8.74 -4.80 2.51
CA GLY A 95 -8.50 -4.09 3.76
C GLY A 95 -7.39 -3.04 3.64
N ALA A 96 -6.28 -3.39 2.99
CA ALA A 96 -5.16 -2.46 2.75
C ALA A 96 -5.56 -1.31 1.82
N THR A 97 -6.39 -1.57 0.81
CA THR A 97 -6.92 -0.54 -0.10
C THR A 97 -7.82 0.43 0.66
N VAL A 98 -8.78 -0.09 1.45
CA VAL A 98 -9.66 0.75 2.28
C VAL A 98 -8.82 1.58 3.25
N PHE A 99 -7.87 0.97 3.95
CA PHE A 99 -6.95 1.68 4.85
C PHE A 99 -6.20 2.81 4.13
N ALA A 100 -5.58 2.54 2.97
CA ALA A 100 -4.82 3.54 2.24
C ALA A 100 -5.71 4.71 1.78
N TRP A 101 -6.90 4.43 1.23
CA TRP A 101 -7.84 5.46 0.81
C TRP A 101 -8.42 6.25 1.98
N SER A 102 -8.73 5.61 3.11
CA SER A 102 -9.21 6.29 4.32
C SER A 102 -8.19 7.26 4.91
N ASN A 103 -6.89 6.99 4.75
CA ASN A 103 -5.83 7.91 5.18
C ASN A 103 -5.55 9.03 4.16
N PHE A 104 -5.74 8.77 2.86
CA PHE A 104 -5.56 9.80 1.82
C PHE A 104 -6.73 10.78 1.72
N LEU A 105 -7.97 10.32 1.92
CA LEU A 105 -9.17 11.12 1.68
C LEU A 105 -9.28 12.38 2.55
N PRO A 106 -8.92 12.36 3.86
CA PRO A 106 -8.90 13.56 4.68
C PRO A 106 -7.93 14.62 4.16
N ASP A 107 -6.73 14.21 3.72
CA ASP A 107 -5.73 15.11 3.12
C ASP A 107 -6.26 15.76 1.83
N LEU A 108 -6.96 14.98 1.00
CA LEU A 108 -7.62 15.48 -0.21
C LEU A 108 -8.71 16.51 0.11
N ILE A 109 -9.58 16.21 1.08
CA ILE A 109 -10.66 17.10 1.50
C ILE A 109 -10.07 18.39 2.07
N ALA A 110 -9.06 18.29 2.93
CA ALA A 110 -8.40 19.45 3.55
C ALA A 110 -7.77 20.36 2.49
N PHE A 111 -7.10 19.80 1.48
CA PHE A 111 -6.51 20.56 0.37
C PHE A 111 -7.57 21.33 -0.44
N TYR A 112 -8.71 20.70 -0.77
CA TYR A 112 -9.78 21.39 -1.50
C TYR A 112 -10.54 22.40 -0.62
N SER A 113 -10.72 22.13 0.67
CA SER A 113 -11.37 23.05 1.60
C SER A 113 -10.54 24.31 1.90
N SER A 114 -9.22 24.23 1.73
CA SER A 114 -8.29 25.35 1.94
C SER A 114 -8.04 26.16 0.66
N ALA A 115 -8.90 26.00 -0.35
CA ALA A 115 -8.78 26.65 -1.67
C ALA A 115 -7.43 26.39 -2.35
N GLY A 116 -6.80 25.23 -2.10
CA GLY A 116 -5.51 24.86 -2.67
C GLY A 116 -4.29 25.47 -1.96
N LEU A 117 -4.47 26.05 -0.76
CA LEU A 117 -3.34 26.45 0.07
C LEU A 117 -2.59 25.22 0.62
N PRO A 118 -1.28 25.32 0.88
CA PRO A 118 -0.50 24.21 1.42
C PRO A 118 -1.02 23.79 2.81
N VAL A 119 -1.52 22.55 2.93
CA VAL A 119 -1.94 21.95 4.20
C VAL A 119 -0.92 20.89 4.63
N ARG A 120 -0.73 20.71 5.95
CA ARG A 120 0.09 19.58 6.46
C ARG A 120 -0.67 18.27 6.25
N GLY A 121 -0.06 17.34 5.52
CA GLY A 121 -0.59 15.98 5.31
C GLY A 121 -0.18 14.99 6.39
N CYS A 122 -0.58 13.73 6.20
CA CYS A 122 -0.36 12.62 7.15
C CYS A 122 1.11 12.33 7.48
N SER A 123 2.08 12.73 6.64
CA SER A 123 3.53 12.61 6.90
C SER A 123 4.14 13.87 7.52
N GLY A 124 3.33 14.84 7.94
CA GLY A 124 3.79 16.14 8.43
C GLY A 124 4.35 17.05 7.33
N GLN A 125 4.29 16.63 6.05
CA GLN A 125 4.76 17.40 4.91
C GLN A 125 3.67 18.29 4.33
N LEU A 126 4.09 19.41 3.73
CA LEU A 126 3.18 20.32 3.05
C LEU A 126 2.69 19.69 1.74
N ILE A 127 1.37 19.62 1.58
CA ILE A 127 0.72 19.15 0.37
C ILE A 127 0.66 20.32 -0.62
N THR A 128 1.48 20.28 -1.66
CA THR A 128 1.40 21.20 -2.81
C THR A 128 0.46 20.68 -3.90
N SER A 129 0.35 19.35 -4.01
CA SER A 129 -0.62 18.65 -4.85
C SER A 129 -0.97 17.32 -4.20
N PRO A 130 -2.27 16.98 -4.05
CA PRO A 130 -2.69 15.72 -3.43
C PRO A 130 -2.28 14.48 -4.25
N PHE A 131 -2.16 14.62 -5.58
CA PHE A 131 -1.83 13.52 -6.49
C PHE A 131 -0.35 13.15 -6.54
N THR A 132 0.52 13.99 -5.98
CA THR A 132 1.96 13.68 -5.85
C THR A 132 2.33 13.18 -4.46
N THR A 133 1.33 13.00 -3.57
CA THR A 133 1.58 12.54 -2.22
C THR A 133 1.92 11.05 -2.19
N PRO A 134 2.79 10.60 -1.28
CA PRO A 134 3.05 9.18 -1.11
C PRO A 134 1.81 8.36 -0.74
N CYS A 135 0.87 8.95 0.00
CA CYS A 135 -0.42 8.34 0.33
C CYS A 135 -1.25 8.02 -0.91
N PHE A 136 -1.34 8.94 -1.88
CA PHE A 136 -2.05 8.72 -3.14
C PHE A 136 -1.38 7.63 -3.99
N VAL A 137 -0.06 7.71 -4.16
CA VAL A 137 0.67 6.70 -4.97
C VAL A 137 0.51 5.32 -4.34
N GLY A 138 0.63 5.20 -3.01
CA GLY A 138 0.40 3.96 -2.28
C GLY A 138 -1.04 3.42 -2.44
N SER A 139 -2.05 4.29 -2.33
CA SER A 139 -3.47 3.89 -2.45
C SER A 139 -3.80 3.38 -3.87
N VAL A 140 -3.21 3.99 -4.90
CA VAL A 140 -3.35 3.54 -6.29
C VAL A 140 -2.66 2.19 -6.51
N ILE A 141 -1.45 1.98 -5.98
CA ILE A 141 -0.76 0.69 -6.14
C ILE A 141 -1.54 -0.43 -5.42
N PHE A 142 -2.08 -0.18 -4.23
CA PHE A 142 -2.94 -1.15 -3.54
C PHE A 142 -4.21 -1.46 -4.34
N LEU A 143 -4.86 -0.43 -4.90
CA LEU A 143 -6.07 -0.61 -5.71
C LEU A 143 -5.79 -1.44 -6.96
N ILE A 144 -4.70 -1.17 -7.69
CA ILE A 144 -4.32 -1.95 -8.88
C ILE A 144 -3.98 -3.38 -8.46
N SER A 145 -3.27 -3.57 -7.35
CA SER A 145 -2.94 -4.90 -6.82
C SER A 145 -4.20 -5.69 -6.44
N LEU A 146 -5.20 -5.03 -5.84
CA LEU A 146 -6.50 -5.61 -5.53
C LEU A 146 -7.23 -6.04 -6.80
N ILE A 147 -7.29 -5.20 -7.82
CA ILE A 147 -7.93 -5.52 -9.10
C ILE A 147 -7.27 -6.77 -9.71
N VAL A 148 -5.94 -6.79 -9.78
CA VAL A 148 -5.18 -7.95 -10.30
C VAL A 148 -5.43 -9.20 -9.46
N GLY A 149 -5.44 -9.07 -8.13
CA GLY A 149 -5.73 -10.17 -7.20
C GLY A 149 -7.14 -10.75 -7.37
N LEU A 150 -8.15 -9.88 -7.54
CA LEU A 150 -9.52 -10.29 -7.81
C LEU A 150 -9.66 -11.00 -9.15
N LEU A 151 -8.98 -10.52 -10.20
CA LEU A 151 -8.97 -11.19 -11.51
C LEU A 151 -8.38 -12.60 -11.44
N ILE A 152 -7.31 -12.81 -10.65
CA ILE A 152 -6.73 -14.14 -10.40
C ILE A 152 -7.75 -15.03 -9.69
N TYR A 153 -8.35 -14.52 -8.61
CA TYR A 153 -9.32 -15.25 -7.80
C TYR A 153 -10.55 -15.68 -8.60
N LEU A 154 -11.15 -14.75 -9.35
CA LEU A 154 -12.35 -15.02 -10.16
C LEU A 154 -12.08 -16.08 -11.24
N ARG A 155 -10.95 -15.98 -11.95
CA ARG A 155 -10.56 -16.98 -12.96
C ARG A 155 -10.41 -18.38 -12.37
N ASN A 156 -9.73 -18.49 -11.24
CA ASN A 156 -9.49 -19.81 -10.64
C ASN A 156 -10.79 -20.43 -10.14
N LYS A 157 -11.74 -19.60 -9.68
CA LYS A 157 -13.08 -20.04 -9.31
C LYS A 157 -13.88 -20.57 -10.52
N GLU A 158 -13.81 -19.92 -11.68
CA GLU A 158 -14.49 -20.38 -12.90
C GLU A 158 -13.95 -21.73 -13.40
N THR A 159 -12.62 -21.94 -13.35
CA THR A 159 -11.97 -23.18 -13.81
C THR A 159 -12.36 -24.41 -12.98
N THR A 160 -12.95 -24.23 -11.79
CA THR A 160 -13.48 -25.34 -10.97
C THR A 160 -14.91 -25.73 -11.27
N LEU A 161 -15.67 -24.87 -11.93
CA LEU A 161 -17.10 -25.08 -12.22
C LEU A 161 -17.33 -25.64 -13.63
N SER A 162 -16.29 -25.63 -14.48
CA SER A 162 -16.23 -26.27 -15.80
C SER A 162 -15.63 -27.66 -15.71
#